data_AF-A0A0F9L663-F1
#
_entry.id   AF-A0A0F9L663-F1
#
_cell.length_a   1.000
_cell.length_b   1.000
_cell.length_c   1.000
_cell.angle_alpha   90.00
_cell.angle_beta   90.00
_cell.angle_gamma   90.00
#
_symmetry.space_group_name_H-M   'P 1'
#
loop_
_entity.id
_entity.type
_entity.pdbx_description
1 polymer ?
#
loop_
_entity_poly.entity_id
_entity_poly.type
_entity_poly.pdbx_seq_one_letter_code
_entity_poly.pdbx_strand_id
1 'polypeptide(L)' 'MTYCKSCSAPIPRGQRGLCSMCMGDIDHGSDGYYRREVEDHERQQQEREPGE' A
#
# COMPACT_ATOMS: atom_id res chain seq x y z
N MET A 1 -5.54 -5.89 -11.73
CA MET A 1 -5.96 -5.38 -10.41
C MET A 1 -7.38 -5.83 -10.09
N THR A 2 -7.74 -5.82 -8.81
CA THR A 2 -9.08 -6.02 -8.25
C THR A 2 -9.43 -4.79 -7.40
N TYR A 3 -10.63 -4.72 -6.82
CA TYR A 3 -11.02 -3.62 -5.93
C TYR A 3 -11.31 -4.13 -4.52
N CYS A 4 -10.98 -3.32 -3.51
CA CYS A 4 -11.31 -3.59 -2.12
C CYS A 4 -12.82 -3.58 -1.94
N LYS A 5 -13.37 -4.61 -1.31
CA LYS A 5 -14.81 -4.70 -1.03
C LYS A 5 -15.28 -3.70 0.04
N SER A 6 -14.38 -3.17 0.85
CA SER A 6 -14.72 -2.23 1.94
C SER A 6 -14.61 -0.76 1.53
N CYS A 7 -13.60 -0.38 0.76
CA CYS A 7 -13.35 1.03 0.40
C CYS A 7 -13.31 1.28 -1.11
N SER A 8 -13.50 0.25 -1.94
CA SER A 8 -13.45 0.33 -3.40
C SER A 8 -12.12 0.82 -3.99
N ALA A 9 -11.05 0.90 -3.18
CA ALA A 9 -9.71 1.21 -3.67
C ALA A 9 -9.18 0.08 -4.57
N PRO A 10 -8.37 0.38 -5.59
CA PRO A 10 -7.69 -0.64 -6.38
C PRO A 10 -6.69 -1.40 -5.50
N ILE A 11 -6.72 -2.74 -5.58
CA ILE A 11 -5.86 -3.66 -4.84
C ILE A 11 -5.28 -4.72 -5.79
N PRO A 12 -4.09 -5.25 -5.52
CA PRO A 12 -3.57 -6.37 -6.29
C PRO A 12 -4.39 -7.65 -6.06
N ARG A 13 -4.32 -8.58 -7.03
CA ARG A 13 -5.12 -9.83 -7.04
C ARG A 13 -4.80 -10.77 -5.86
N GLY A 14 -3.71 -10.54 -5.12
CA GLY A 14 -3.29 -11.34 -3.96
C GLY A 14 -3.97 -11.00 -2.62
N GLN A 15 -4.77 -9.93 -2.56
CA GLN A 15 -5.26 -9.34 -1.30
C GLN A 15 -6.63 -9.87 -0.80
N ARG A 16 -7.11 -10.99 -1.37
CA ARG A 16 -8.40 -11.64 -1.01
C ARG A 16 -9.64 -10.72 -0.97
N GLY A 17 -9.58 -9.56 -1.63
CA GLY A 17 -10.70 -8.62 -1.72
C GLY A 17 -10.73 -7.51 -0.67
N LEU A 18 -9.72 -7.38 0.21
CA LEU A 18 -9.60 -6.27 1.16
C LEU A 18 -8.19 -5.69 1.09
N CYS A 19 -8.04 -4.37 1.04
CA CYS A 19 -6.72 -3.74 1.09
C CYS A 19 -6.11 -3.79 2.49
N SER A 20 -4.79 -3.72 2.55
CA SER A 20 -4.01 -3.54 3.78
C SER A 20 -4.52 -2.41 4.68
N MET A 21 -4.97 -1.29 4.10
CA MET A 21 -5.52 -0.16 4.86
C MET A 21 -6.83 -0.49 5.58
N CYS A 22 -7.73 -1.26 4.95
CA CYS A 22 -8.98 -1.68 5.59
C CYS A 22 -8.77 -2.82 6.59
N MET A 23 -7.75 -3.65 6.38
CA MET A 23 -7.37 -4.72 7.32
C MET A 23 -6.55 -4.20 8.49
N GLY A 24 -5.90 -3.03 8.37
CA GLY A 24 -4.96 -2.52 9.35
C GLY A 24 -3.64 -3.30 9.39
N ASP A 25 -3.31 -4.01 8.31
CA ASP A 25 -2.15 -4.88 8.22
C ASP A 25 -1.43 -4.63 6.88
N ILE A 26 -0.22 -4.07 6.95
CA ILE A 26 0.59 -3.68 5.79
C ILE A 26 1.14 -4.89 5.01
N ASP A 27 1.33 -6.02 5.69
CA ASP A 27 1.78 -7.29 5.11
C ASP A 27 0.58 -8.16 4.66
N HIS A 28 -0.65 -7.65 4.78
CA HIS A 28 -1.83 -8.30 4.24
C HIS A 28 -1.69 -8.44 2.72
N GLY A 29 -1.78 -9.67 2.22
CA GLY A 29 -1.49 -10.02 0.82
C GLY A 29 -0.04 -10.47 0.60
N SER A 30 0.15 -11.55 -0.15
CA SER A 30 1.46 -12.22 -0.27
C SER A 30 2.47 -11.53 -1.19
N ASP A 31 2.15 -10.36 -1.75
CA ASP A 31 2.94 -9.70 -2.79
C ASP A 31 3.74 -8.47 -2.29
N GLY A 32 3.53 -8.04 -1.04
CA GLY A 32 4.26 -6.91 -0.45
C GLY A 32 3.98 -5.57 -1.14
N TYR A 33 2.87 -5.45 -1.88
CA TYR A 33 2.55 -4.27 -2.67
C TYR A 33 2.50 -2.99 -1.83
N TYR A 34 1.71 -2.99 -0.75
CA TYR A 34 1.57 -1.79 0.09
C TYR A 34 2.83 -1.47 0.88
N ARG A 35 3.63 -2.49 1.23
CA ARG A 35 4.93 -2.28 1.85
C ARG A 35 5.88 -1.50 0.92
N ARG A 36 5.94 -1.89 -0.36
CA ARG A 36 6.73 -1.18 -1.36
C ARG A 36 6.25 0.25 -1.59
N GLU A 37 4.94 0.47 -1.65
CA GLU A 37 4.37 1.82 -1.80
C GLU A 37 4.73 2.72 -0.61
N VAL A 38 4.70 2.18 0.62
CA VAL A 38 5.12 2.94 1.81
C VAL A 38 6.62 3.24 1.77
N GLU A 39 7.46 2.24 1.46
CA GLU A 39 8.92 2.44 1.36
C GLU A 39 9.29 3.45 0.26
N ASP A 40 8.56 3.44 -0.86
CA ASP A 40 8.75 4.41 -1.95
C ASP A 40 8.29 5.81 -1.55
N HIS A 41 7.15 5.93 -0.87
CA HIS A 41 6.64 7.20 -0.37
C HIS A 41 7.59 7.81 0.68
N GLU A 42 8.13 7.02 1.60
CA GLU A 42 9.11 7.46 2.59
C GLU A 42 10.41 7.94 1.92
N ARG A 43 10.88 7.21 0.90
CA ARG A 43 12.03 7.62 0.09
C ARG A 43 11.78 8.95 -0.60
N GLN A 44 10.64 9.09 -1.27
CA GLN A 44 10.27 10.33 -1.96
C GLN A 44 10.12 11.51 -0.98
N GLN A 45 9.68 11.29 0.26
CA GLN A 45 9.65 12.37 1.26
C GLN A 45 11.05 12.77 1.72
N GLN A 46 11.95 11.82 1.98
CA GLN A 46 13.35 12.13 2.30
C GLN A 46 14.07 12.86 1.16
N GLU A 47 13.82 12.49 -0.10
CA GLU A 47 14.39 13.19 -1.26
C GLU A 47 13.80 14.61 -1.46
N ARG A 48 12.61 14.87 -0.92
CA ARG A 48 11.91 16.16 -0.99
C ARG A 48 12.16 17.10 0.19
N GLU A 49 12.91 16.65 1.19
CA GLU A 49 13.51 17.51 2.21
C GLU A 49 15.00 17.73 1.90
N PRO A 50 15.38 18.48 0.85
CA PRO A 50 16.71 19.08 0.85
C PRO A 50 16.71 20.10 1.99
N GLY A 51 17.58 19.86 2.97
CA GLY A 51 17.67 20.66 4.19
C GLY A 51 17.59 22.17 3.94
N GLU A 52 16.71 22.82 4.68
CA GLU A 52 16.72 24.26 4.95
C GLU A 52 17.40 24.53 6.30
#